data_AF-A0A0G4KC36-F1
#
_entry.id   AF-A0A0G4KC36-F1
#
_cell.length_a   1.000
_cell.length_b   1.000
_cell.length_c   1.000
_cell.angle_alpha   90.00
_cell.angle_beta   90.00
_cell.angle_gamma   90.00
#
_symmetry.space_group_name_H-M   'P 1'
#
loop_
_entity.id
_entity.type
_entity.pdbx_description
1 polymer ?
#
loop_
_entity_poly.entity_id
_entity_poly.type
_entity_poly.pdbx_seq_one_letter_code
_entity_poly.pdbx_strand_id
1 'polypeptide(L)' 'MKKRKKTNKIVNISTQEEIIINLKKELIFMNIKRKTKQDIKPHLIKQIKNKISRIFTLGETKI' A
#
# COMPACT_ATOMS: atom_id res chain seq x y z
N MET A 1 3.50 -20.01 -15.27
CA MET A 1 3.97 -19.09 -14.20
C MET A 1 3.90 -17.64 -14.69
N LYS A 2 3.12 -16.74 -14.03
CA LYS A 2 3.11 -15.32 -14.39
C LYS A 2 4.43 -14.66 -13.96
N LYS A 3 5.28 -14.28 -14.91
CA LYS A 3 6.54 -13.55 -14.68
C LYS A 3 6.26 -12.22 -13.97
N ARG A 4 6.87 -11.98 -12.80
CA ARG A 4 6.81 -10.68 -12.10
C ARG A 4 7.56 -9.65 -12.94
N LYS A 5 6.84 -8.66 -13.50
CA LYS A 5 7.46 -7.49 -14.13
C LYS A 5 8.27 -6.74 -13.05
N LYS A 6 9.61 -6.74 -13.18
CA LYS A 6 10.51 -5.84 -12.45
C LYS A 6 10.32 -4.46 -13.09
N THR A 7 9.43 -3.64 -12.52
CA THR A 7 9.32 -2.24 -12.93
C THR A 7 10.45 -1.46 -12.27
N ASN A 8 11.26 -0.82 -13.11
CA ASN A 8 12.50 -0.16 -12.76
C ASN A 8 12.30 0.90 -11.67
N LYS A 9 13.28 0.89 -10.77
CA LYS A 9 13.37 1.56 -9.48
C LYS A 9 14.08 2.90 -9.70
N ILE A 10 13.33 4.00 -9.77
CA ILE A 10 13.67 5.30 -9.16
C ILE A 10 12.31 5.95 -8.86
N VAL A 11 11.81 5.75 -7.65
CA VAL A 11 10.70 6.54 -7.10
C VAL A 11 11.39 7.50 -6.14
N ASN A 12 11.36 8.79 -6.46
CA ASN A 12 11.92 9.85 -5.62
C ASN A 12 11.45 9.65 -4.16
N ILE A 13 12.34 9.81 -3.18
CA ILE A 13 12.02 9.58 -1.77
C ILE A 13 10.79 10.41 -1.33
N SER A 14 10.67 11.65 -1.81
CA SER A 14 9.48 12.50 -1.60
C SER A 14 8.19 11.85 -2.09
N THR A 15 8.22 11.20 -3.26
CA THR A 15 7.06 10.51 -3.81
C THR A 15 6.71 9.21 -3.06
N GLN A 16 7.68 8.56 -2.39
CA GLN A 16 7.38 7.36 -1.59
C GLN A 16 6.58 7.70 -0.33
N GLU A 17 6.94 8.77 0.37
CA GLU A 17 6.23 9.22 1.56
C GLU A 17 4.79 9.64 1.23
N GLU A 18 4.60 10.39 0.15
CA GLU A 18 3.28 10.77 -0.35
C GLU A 18 2.40 9.54 -0.65
N ILE A 19 2.97 8.53 -1.32
CA ILE A 19 2.26 7.27 -1.59
C ILE A 19 1.87 6.57 -0.29
N ILE A 20 2.77 6.51 0.71
CA ILE A 20 2.46 5.92 2.02
C ILE A 20 1.33 6.67 2.71
N ILE A 21 1.37 8.01 2.71
CA ILE A 21 0.33 8.85 3.31
C ILE A 21 -1.02 8.57 2.66
N ASN A 22 -1.07 8.51 1.33
CA ASN A 22 -2.31 8.21 0.61
C ASN A 22 -2.84 6.81 0.91
N LEU A 23 -1.97 5.80 0.95
CA LEU A 23 -2.36 4.43 1.33
C LEU A 23 -2.88 4.34 2.78
N LYS A 24 -2.30 5.11 3.72
CA LYS A 24 -2.78 5.19 5.10
C LYS A 24 -4.17 5.84 5.16
N LYS A 25 -4.41 6.92 4.40
CA LYS A 25 -5.73 7.56 4.29
C LYS A 25 -6.76 6.56 3.74
N GLU A 26 -6.45 5.87 2.65
CA GLU A 26 -7.32 4.83 2.09
C GLU A 26 -7.65 3.73 3.10
N LEU A 27 -6.65 3.27 3.86
CA LEU A 27 -6.83 2.26 4.91
C LEU A 27 -7.80 2.73 6.00
N ILE A 28 -7.72 3.99 6.42
CA ILE A 28 -8.64 4.59 7.39
C ILE A 28 -10.06 4.59 6.83
N PHE A 29 -10.26 5.06 5.61
CA PHE A 29 -11.58 5.04 4.97
C PHE A 29 -12.15 3.63 4.90
N MET A 30 -11.36 2.64 4.51
CA MET A 30 -11.80 1.25 4.46
C MET A 30 -12.18 0.70 5.84
N ASN A 31 -11.45 1.10 6.89
CA ASN A 31 -11.79 0.71 8.26
C ASN A 31 -13.07 1.38 8.76
N ILE A 32 -13.30 2.64 8.41
CA ILE A 32 -14.55 3.35 8.71
C ILE A 32 -15.72 2.61 8.06
N LYS A 33 -15.64 2.34 6.75
CA LYS A 33 -16.67 1.60 6.02
C LYS A 33 -16.95 0.21 6.61
N ARG A 34 -15.89 -0.50 7.02
CA ARG A 34 -16.00 -1.78 7.72
C ARG A 34 -16.75 -1.65 9.05
N LYS A 35 -16.39 -0.63 9.84
CA LYS A 35 -16.97 -0.39 11.17
C LYS A 35 -18.43 0.03 11.07
N THR A 36 -18.80 0.77 10.02
CA THR A 36 -20.18 1.14 9.72
C THR A 36 -20.96 0.04 8.99
N LYS A 37 -20.39 -1.17 8.85
CA LYS A 37 -20.99 -2.34 8.19
C LYS A 37 -21.42 -2.08 6.74
N GLN A 38 -20.78 -1.12 6.07
CA GLN A 38 -20.99 -0.91 4.63
C GLN A 38 -20.39 -2.07 3.84
N ASP A 39 -20.97 -2.37 2.68
CA ASP A 39 -20.44 -3.41 1.81
C ASP A 39 -19.01 -3.05 1.36
N ILE A 40 -18.06 -3.87 1.76
CA ILE A 40 -16.65 -3.71 1.41
C ILE A 40 -16.01 -5.06 1.17
N LYS A 41 -15.09 -5.06 0.21
CA LYS A 41 -14.26 -6.23 -0.11
C LYS A 41 -13.09 -6.35 0.88
N PRO A 42 -13.04 -7.37 1.76
CA PRO A 42 -11.99 -7.48 2.78
C PRO A 42 -10.57 -7.61 2.20
N HIS A 43 -10.44 -8.18 1.00
CA HIS A 43 -9.16 -8.34 0.33
C HIS A 43 -8.51 -7.00 -0.04
N LEU A 44 -9.27 -5.92 -0.20
CA LEU A 44 -8.72 -4.58 -0.46
C LEU A 44 -7.92 -4.06 0.74
N ILE A 45 -8.42 -4.28 1.96
CA ILE A 45 -7.70 -3.94 3.20
C ILE A 45 -6.37 -4.71 3.26
N LYS A 46 -6.40 -6.01 2.94
CA LYS A 46 -5.19 -6.86 2.89
C LYS A 46 -4.18 -6.34 1.86
N GLN A 47 -4.66 -5.97 0.66
CA GLN A 47 -3.79 -5.45 -0.40
C GLN A 47 -3.14 -4.12 -0.04
N ILE A 48 -3.88 -3.20 0.58
CA ILE A 48 -3.35 -1.90 1.03
C ILE A 48 -2.27 -2.11 2.10
N LYS A 49 -2.52 -2.96 3.11
CA LYS A 49 -1.52 -3.30 4.13
C LYS A 49 -0.25 -3.91 3.53
N ASN A 50 -0.41 -4.84 2.58
CA ASN A 50 0.72 -5.46 1.89
C ASN A 50 1.51 -4.46 1.04
N LYS A 51 0.84 -3.50 0.38
CA LYS A 51 1.50 -2.41 -0.36
C LYS A 51 2.35 -1.55 0.58
N ILE A 52 1.78 -1.12 1.71
CA ILE A 52 2.49 -0.32 2.71
C ILE A 52 3.74 -1.07 3.20
N SER A 53 3.57 -2.33 3.65
CA SER A 53 4.70 -3.17 4.09
C SER A 53 5.77 -3.31 3.02
N ARG A 54 5.38 -3.57 1.76
CA ARG A 54 6.32 -3.69 0.65
C ARG A 54 7.09 -2.40 0.36
N ILE A 55 6.45 -1.23 0.49
CA ILE A 55 7.12 0.06 0.31
C ILE A 55 8.16 0.25 1.41
N PHE A 56 7.83 -0.01 2.68
CA PHE A 56 8.81 0.05 3.77
C PHE A 56 9.98 -0.90 3.55
N THR A 57 9.71 -2.18 3.27
CA THR A 57 10.77 -3.17 3.02
C THR A 57 11.67 -2.77 1.83
N LEU A 58 11.09 -2.29 0.72
CA LEU A 58 11.88 -1.89 -0.45
C LEU A 58 12.58 -0.54 -0.28
N GLY A 59 12.06 0.34 0.57
CA GLY A 59 12.66 1.62 0.94
C GLY A 59 13.84 1.45 1.90
N GLU A 60 13.72 0.53 2.86
CA GLU A 60 14.75 0.20 3.85
C GLU A 60 15.88 -0.67 3.28
N THR A 61 15.69 -1.37 2.16
CA THR A 61 16.76 -2.11 1.43
C THR A 61 17.77 -1.18 0.70
N LYS A 62 18.22 -0.14 1.39
CA LYS A 62 19.45 0.60 1.14
C LYS A 62 20.26 0.57 2.43
N ILE A 63 20.88 -0.58 2.71
CA ILE A 63 21.99 -0.73 3.66
C ILE A 63 23.06 -1.51 2.92
#